data_AF-S4PZU2-F1
#
_entry.id   AF-S4PZU2-F1
#
_cell.length_a   1.000
_cell.length_b   1.000
_cell.length_c   1.000
_cell.angle_alpha   90.00
_cell.angle_beta   90.00
_cell.angle_gamma   90.00
#
_symmetry.space_group_name_H-M   'P 1'
#
loop_
_entity.id
_entity.type
_entity.pdbx_description
1 polymer ?
#
loop_
_entity_poly.entity_id
_entity_poly.type
_entity_poly.pdbx_seq_one_letter_code
_entity_poly.pdbx_strand_id
1 'polypeptide(L)'
;MTEVHCARKFKCEKCGLLFKAKRYLKRHKLLHEKVQKDDPKKTNCPKCPAILYSKYALTTHLRNCHSDEKFTCHICKSTLKCRSYLLAHLKRVHHNDGKLHPCEICGKEFKSPRYMQIHLK
;
A
#
# COMPACT_ATOMS: atom_id res chain seq x y z
N MET A 1 16.40 -22.57 -15.79
CA MET A 1 16.88 -21.19 -15.99
C MET A 1 15.68 -20.27 -16.12
N THR A 2 15.38 -19.47 -15.10
CA THR A 2 14.33 -18.43 -15.17
C THR A 2 14.83 -17.18 -14.46
N GLU A 3 15.67 -16.41 -15.17
CA GLU A 3 16.10 -15.07 -14.77
C GLU A 3 15.27 -14.00 -15.49
N VAL A 4 14.17 -13.57 -14.89
CA VAL A 4 13.43 -12.34 -15.26
C VAL A 4 12.65 -11.95 -13.99
N HIS A 5 12.68 -10.77 -13.36
CA HIS A 5 13.22 -9.45 -13.65
C HIS A 5 13.11 -8.60 -12.38
N CYS A 6 14.10 -7.73 -12.16
CA CYS A 6 13.97 -6.31 -11.80
C CYS A 6 15.16 -5.94 -10.93
N ALA A 7 16.35 -5.94 -11.55
CA ALA A 7 17.54 -5.44 -10.91
C ALA A 7 17.26 -4.00 -10.45
N ARG A 8 17.18 -3.79 -9.13
CA ARG A 8 17.16 -2.45 -8.56
C ARG A 8 18.56 -1.86 -8.76
N LYS A 9 18.83 -1.33 -9.96
CA LYS A 9 20.17 -0.90 -10.39
C LYS A 9 20.59 0.45 -9.83
N PHE A 10 19.65 1.28 -9.38
CA PHE A 10 19.94 2.67 -9.05
C PHE A 10 20.11 2.84 -7.55
N LYS A 11 21.36 2.95 -7.09
CA LYS A 11 21.73 3.10 -5.68
C LYS A 11 21.68 4.57 -5.24
N CYS A 12 21.23 4.80 -4.01
CA CYS A 12 21.45 6.07 -3.33
C CYS A 12 22.81 6.05 -2.63
N GLU A 13 23.72 6.93 -3.02
CA GLU A 13 25.04 7.02 -2.38
C GLU A 13 24.99 7.45 -0.91
N LYS A 14 23.94 8.17 -0.49
CA LYS A 14 23.80 8.64 0.91
C LYS A 14 23.32 7.56 1.88
N CYS A 15 22.48 6.62 1.46
CA CYS A 15 21.88 5.62 2.36
C CYS A 15 21.88 4.18 1.82
N GLY A 16 22.48 3.94 0.66
CA GLY A 16 22.61 2.62 0.06
C GLY A 16 21.33 2.02 -0.55
N LEU A 17 20.17 2.67 -0.42
CA LEU A 17 18.91 2.12 -0.93
C LEU A 17 18.92 1.95 -2.45
N LEU A 18 18.44 0.79 -2.91
CA LEU A 18 18.38 0.42 -4.32
C LEU A 18 16.98 0.66 -4.90
N PHE A 19 16.93 1.27 -6.08
CA PHE A 19 15.70 1.60 -6.80
C PHE A 19 15.65 0.95 -8.17
N LYS A 20 14.43 0.61 -8.59
CA LYS A 20 14.16 -0.02 -9.91
C LYS A 20 14.24 0.93 -11.10
N ALA A 21 14.21 2.25 -10.89
CA ALA A 21 14.31 3.23 -11.97
C ALA A 21 14.94 4.55 -11.49
N LYS A 22 15.66 5.25 -12.37
CA LYS A 22 16.28 6.57 -12.10
C LYS A 22 15.27 7.58 -11.54
N ARG A 23 14.03 7.60 -12.05
CA ARG A 23 12.96 8.50 -11.56
C ARG A 23 12.65 8.30 -10.08
N TYR A 24 12.74 7.07 -9.57
CA TYR A 24 12.48 6.76 -8.17
C TYR A 24 13.66 7.16 -7.29
N LEU A 25 14.90 6.93 -7.74
CA LEU A 25 16.11 7.41 -7.06
C LEU A 25 16.13 8.94 -7.00
N LYS A 26 15.81 9.64 -8.10
CA LYS A 26 15.76 11.11 -8.14
C LYS A 26 14.77 11.66 -7.11
N ARG A 27 13.56 11.07 -7.02
CA ARG A 27 12.58 11.42 -5.97
C ARG A 27 13.08 11.10 -4.56
N HIS A 28 13.74 9.97 -4.37
CA HIS A 28 14.29 9.58 -3.08
C HIS A 28 15.42 10.52 -2.60
N LYS A 29 16.29 10.98 -3.52
CA LYS A 29 17.37 11.93 -3.18
C LYS A 29 16.84 13.24 -2.57
N LEU A 30 15.63 13.67 -2.96
CA LEU A 30 14.94 14.83 -2.36
C LEU A 30 14.64 14.65 -0.86
N LEU A 31 14.65 13.42 -0.32
CA LEU A 31 14.44 13.17 1.11
C LEU A 31 15.71 13.44 1.93
N HIS A 32 16.90 13.40 1.30
CA HIS A 32 18.19 13.60 1.95
C HIS A 32 18.63 15.06 1.99
N GLU A 33 18.05 15.88 1.14
CA GLU A 33 18.20 17.34 1.21
C GLU A 33 17.11 17.79 2.18
N LYS A 34 17.50 18.19 3.41
CA LYS A 34 16.60 18.61 4.50
C LYS A 34 15.40 19.34 3.91
N VAL A 35 14.25 18.68 3.90
CA VAL A 35 13.10 19.18 3.18
C VAL A 35 12.60 20.42 3.92
N GLN A 36 12.97 21.58 3.40
CA GLN A 36 12.56 22.88 3.92
C GLN A 36 11.05 22.88 4.13
N LYS A 37 10.62 23.51 5.23
CA LYS A 37 9.22 23.58 5.67
C LYS A 37 8.32 24.22 4.60
N ASP A 38 8.92 24.92 3.66
CA ASP A 38 8.30 25.70 2.58
C ASP A 38 8.65 25.16 1.18
N ASP A 39 8.88 23.85 1.05
CA ASP A 39 9.08 23.21 -0.26
C ASP A 39 7.72 23.14 -1.01
N PRO A 40 7.55 23.79 -2.19
CA PRO A 40 6.29 23.84 -2.95
C PRO A 40 5.81 22.48 -3.48
N LYS A 41 6.52 21.40 -3.12
CA LYS A 41 6.29 19.99 -3.46
C LYS A 41 5.61 19.21 -2.33
N LYS A 42 5.52 19.77 -1.12
CA LYS A 42 4.71 19.24 -0.01
C LYS A 42 3.36 19.93 -0.01
N THR A 43 2.31 19.16 -0.22
CA THR A 43 0.93 19.64 -0.15
C THR A 43 0.21 18.90 0.97
N ASN A 44 -0.30 19.65 1.95
CA ASN A 44 -1.22 19.10 2.94
C ASN A 44 -2.52 18.70 2.25
N CYS A 45 -3.11 17.58 2.68
CA CYS A 45 -4.47 17.28 2.31
C CYS A 45 -5.42 18.26 3.03
N PRO A 46 -6.35 18.93 2.32
CA PRO A 46 -7.30 19.84 2.96
C PRO A 46 -8.35 19.13 3.84
N LYS A 47 -8.47 17.80 3.73
CA LYS A 47 -9.49 17.01 4.45
C LYS A 47 -8.93 16.07 5.54
N CYS A 48 -7.60 15.96 5.69
CA CYS A 48 -6.98 15.14 6.74
C CYS A 48 -5.51 15.53 7.00
N PRO A 49 -4.87 15.02 8.08
CA PRO A 49 -3.48 15.34 8.42
C PRO A 49 -2.40 14.77 7.46
N ALA A 50 -2.77 14.19 6.32
CA ALA A 50 -1.82 13.57 5.41
C ALA A 50 -0.99 14.62 4.65
N ILE A 51 0.32 14.39 4.58
CA ILE A 51 1.28 15.20 3.80
C ILE A 51 1.66 14.44 2.52
N LEU A 52 1.46 15.07 1.37
CA LEU A 52 1.70 14.48 0.06
C LEU A 52 2.85 15.20 -0.65
N TYR A 53 3.73 14.44 -1.30
CA TYR A 53 4.99 14.93 -1.85
C TYR A 53 4.96 15.15 -3.38
N SER A 54 3.75 15.27 -3.96
CA SER A 54 3.53 15.64 -5.37
C SER A 54 2.06 15.93 -5.65
N LYS A 55 1.78 16.77 -6.65
CA LYS A 55 0.41 17.03 -7.14
C LYS A 55 -0.33 15.74 -7.52
N TYR A 56 0.32 14.83 -8.26
CA TYR A 56 -0.27 13.54 -8.62
C TYR A 56 -0.66 12.69 -7.40
N ALA A 57 0.20 12.67 -6.36
CA ALA A 57 -0.11 11.97 -5.12
C ALA A 57 -1.28 12.60 -4.37
N LEU A 58 -1.37 13.94 -4.34
CA LEU A 58 -2.50 14.65 -3.76
C LEU A 58 -3.81 14.36 -4.50
N THR A 59 -3.84 14.49 -5.83
CA THR A 59 -5.04 14.20 -6.64
C THR A 59 -5.50 12.76 -6.46
N THR A 60 -4.56 11.81 -6.48
CA THR A 60 -4.87 10.39 -6.26
C THR A 60 -5.36 10.15 -4.83
N HIS A 61 -4.76 10.79 -3.83
CA HIS A 61 -5.18 10.69 -2.44
C HIS A 61 -6.59 11.25 -2.24
N LEU A 62 -6.90 12.42 -2.80
CA LEU A 62 -8.24 13.02 -2.70
C LEU A 62 -9.29 12.14 -3.36
N ARG A 63 -9.06 11.69 -4.60
CA ARG A 63 -9.98 10.78 -5.31
C ARG A 63 -10.20 9.48 -4.55
N ASN A 64 -9.14 8.94 -3.95
CA ASN A 64 -9.23 7.64 -3.32
C ASN A 64 -9.85 7.76 -1.92
N CYS A 65 -9.35 8.65 -1.07
CA CYS A 65 -9.66 8.69 0.36
C CYS A 65 -10.76 9.69 0.76
N HIS A 66 -11.06 10.65 -0.11
CA HIS A 66 -11.92 11.80 0.20
C HIS A 66 -12.98 12.05 -0.89
N SER A 67 -13.11 11.12 -1.82
CA SER A 67 -14.27 11.02 -2.69
C SER A 67 -15.44 10.52 -1.86
N ASP A 68 -16.63 11.04 -2.14
CA ASP A 68 -17.89 10.53 -1.58
C ASP A 68 -18.26 9.14 -2.15
N GLU A 69 -17.47 8.65 -3.10
CA GLU A 69 -17.55 7.29 -3.62
C GLU A 69 -17.23 6.28 -2.50
N LYS A 70 -18.29 5.69 -1.94
CA LYS A 70 -18.20 4.58 -0.99
C LYS A 70 -17.79 3.32 -1.74
N PHE A 71 -16.61 2.79 -1.42
CA PHE A 71 -16.16 1.52 -1.98
C PHE A 71 -16.72 0.36 -1.16
N THR A 72 -17.91 -0.08 -1.55
CA THR A 72 -18.62 -1.17 -0.86
C THR A 72 -18.20 -2.52 -1.43
N CYS A 73 -17.81 -3.45 -0.56
CA CYS A 73 -17.59 -4.84 -0.94
C CYS A 73 -18.93 -5.47 -1.35
N HIS A 74 -19.03 -5.98 -2.57
CA HIS A 74 -20.27 -6.61 -3.03
C HIS A 74 -20.58 -7.92 -2.29
N ILE A 75 -19.55 -8.57 -1.70
CA ILE A 75 -19.65 -9.85 -1.00
C ILE A 75 -20.12 -9.67 0.45
N CYS A 76 -19.42 -8.88 1.25
CA CYS A 76 -19.74 -8.72 2.68
C CYS A 76 -20.30 -7.35 3.07
N LYS A 77 -20.56 -6.47 2.08
CA LYS A 77 -21.10 -5.12 2.26
C LYS A 77 -20.27 -4.18 3.15
N SER A 78 -19.03 -4.56 3.49
CA SER A 78 -18.09 -3.66 4.17
C SER A 78 -17.81 -2.43 3.31
N THR A 79 -17.87 -1.24 3.92
CA THR A 79 -17.52 0.02 3.27
C THR A 79 -16.05 0.34 3.52
N LEU A 80 -15.29 0.56 2.46
CA LEU A 80 -13.86 0.86 2.52
C LEU A 80 -13.61 2.31 2.10
N LYS A 81 -12.61 2.92 2.74
CA LYS A 81 -12.23 4.32 2.53
C LYS A 81 -11.66 4.64 1.15
N CYS A 82 -11.24 3.64 0.37
CA CYS A 82 -10.84 3.84 -1.02
C CYS A 82 -10.80 2.54 -1.85
N ARG A 83 -10.75 2.69 -3.19
CA ARG A 83 -10.66 1.59 -4.15
C ARG A 83 -9.50 0.63 -3.89
N SER A 84 -8.30 1.13 -3.60
CA SER A 84 -7.14 0.24 -3.36
C SER A 84 -7.31 -0.58 -2.07
N TYR A 85 -7.96 -0.02 -1.04
CA TYR A 85 -8.34 -0.79 0.14
C TYR A 85 -9.42 -1.82 -0.16
N LEU A 86 -10.42 -1.52 -1.01
CA LEU A 86 -11.40 -2.50 -1.45
C LEU A 86 -10.75 -3.67 -2.19
N LEU A 87 -9.83 -3.40 -3.12
CA LEU A 87 -9.10 -4.46 -3.83
C LEU A 87 -8.24 -5.31 -2.89
N ALA A 88 -7.55 -4.67 -1.93
CA ALA A 88 -6.79 -5.40 -0.91
C ALA A 88 -7.70 -6.20 0.02
N HIS A 89 -8.87 -5.67 0.37
CA HIS A 89 -9.90 -6.35 1.16
C HIS A 89 -10.41 -7.59 0.43
N LEU A 90 -10.81 -7.49 -0.83
CA LEU A 90 -11.22 -8.64 -1.65
C LEU A 90 -10.12 -9.70 -1.66
N LYS A 91 -8.86 -9.31 -1.91
CA LYS A 91 -7.71 -10.23 -1.93
C LYS A 91 -7.37 -10.89 -0.59
N ARG A 92 -7.71 -10.29 0.54
CA ARG A 92 -7.30 -10.80 1.86
C ARG A 92 -8.43 -11.50 2.61
N VAL A 93 -9.66 -11.09 2.34
CA VAL A 93 -10.85 -11.54 3.07
C VAL A 93 -11.67 -12.51 2.24
N HIS A 94 -11.69 -12.35 0.91
CA HIS A 94 -12.56 -13.11 0.01
C HIS A 94 -11.83 -13.94 -1.04
N HIS A 95 -10.55 -13.67 -1.28
CA HIS A 95 -9.72 -14.53 -2.11
C HIS A 95 -9.42 -15.80 -1.33
N ASN A 96 -10.09 -16.87 -1.73
CA ASN A 96 -9.91 -18.20 -1.20
C ASN A 96 -9.83 -19.12 -2.41
N ASP A 97 -8.62 -19.43 -2.90
CA ASP A 97 -8.38 -20.37 -4.00
C ASP A 97 -8.62 -21.83 -3.57
N GLY A 98 -9.48 -22.07 -2.57
CA GLY A 98 -9.61 -23.37 -1.91
C GLY A 98 -8.46 -23.72 -0.97
N LYS A 99 -7.42 -22.88 -0.86
CA LYS A 99 -6.30 -23.10 0.06
C LYS A 99 -6.71 -22.78 1.49
N LEU A 100 -6.89 -23.81 2.30
CA LEU A 100 -7.09 -23.69 3.73
C LEU A 100 -5.79 -23.32 4.46
N HIS A 101 -5.93 -22.58 5.55
CA HIS A 101 -4.85 -22.16 6.42
C HIS A 101 -4.96 -22.94 7.74
N PRO A 102 -4.19 -24.03 7.93
CA PRO A 102 -4.23 -24.80 9.16
C PRO A 102 -3.55 -24.06 10.31
N CYS A 103 -4.12 -24.15 11.51
CA CYS A 103 -3.46 -23.75 12.75
C CYS A 103 -2.38 -24.77 13.11
N GLU A 104 -1.14 -24.32 13.30
CA GLU A 104 -0.02 -25.21 13.67
C GLU A 104 -0.13 -25.80 15.08
N ILE A 105 -0.97 -25.23 15.95
CA ILE A 105 -1.16 -25.70 17.33
C ILE A 105 -2.25 -26.77 17.42
N CYS A 106 -3.38 -26.57 16.73
CA CYS A 106 -4.57 -27.42 16.88
C CYS A 106 -5.04 -28.09 15.58
N GLY A 107 -4.39 -27.83 14.44
CA GLY A 107 -4.74 -28.39 13.14
C GLY A 107 -6.00 -27.81 12.49
N LYS A 108 -6.74 -26.92 13.18
CA LYS A 108 -7.99 -26.36 12.66
C LYS A 108 -7.75 -25.54 11.40
N GLU A 109 -8.57 -25.78 10.38
CA GLU A 109 -8.44 -25.15 9.07
C GLU A 109 -9.30 -23.88 8.95
N PHE A 110 -8.72 -22.83 8.36
CA PHE A 110 -9.38 -21.55 8.16
C PHE A 110 -9.39 -21.12 6.70
N LYS A 111 -10.53 -20.60 6.24
CA LYS A 111 -10.73 -20.05 4.89
C LYS A 111 -9.95 -18.76 4.58
N SER A 112 -9.23 -18.20 5.56
CA SER A 112 -8.37 -17.04 5.34
C SER A 112 -7.29 -16.97 6.42
N PRO A 113 -6.10 -16.41 6.10
CA PRO A 113 -5.02 -16.29 7.06
C PRO A 113 -5.36 -15.30 8.20
N ARG A 114 -6.27 -14.34 7.95
CA ARG A 114 -6.75 -13.42 8.98
C ARG A 114 -7.56 -14.13 10.06
N TYR A 115 -8.43 -15.07 9.68
CA TYR A 115 -9.23 -15.81 10.67
C TYR A 115 -8.36 -16.75 11.49
N MET A 116 -7.38 -17.40 10.87
CA MET A 116 -6.36 -18.17 11.59
C MET A 116 -5.58 -17.28 12.57
N GLN A 117 -5.14 -16.08 12.16
CA GLN A 117 -4.45 -15.16 13.08
C GLN A 117 -5.33 -14.67 14.24
N ILE A 118 -6.63 -14.46 14.02
CA ILE A 118 -7.56 -14.11 15.10
C ILE A 118 -7.72 -15.30 16.06
N HIS A 119 -7.74 -16.53 15.56
CA HIS A 119 -7.79 -17.73 16.39
C HIS A 119 -6.54 -17.95 17.24
N LEU A 120 -5.38 -17.50 16.77
CA LEU A 120 -4.09 -17.59 17.48
C LEU A 120 -3.88 -16.48 18.53
N LYS A 121 -4.78 -15.50 18.61
CA LYS A 121 -4.78 -14.47 19.66
C LYS A 121 -5.60 -14.93 20.84
#